data_AF-A0A2V1EA31-F1
#
_entry.id   AF-A0A2V1EA31-F1
#
_cell.length_a   1.000
_cell.length_b   1.000
_cell.length_c   1.000
_cell.angle_alpha   90.00
_cell.angle_beta   90.00
_cell.angle_gamma   90.00
#
_symmetry.space_group_name_H-M   'P 1'
#
loop_
_entity.id
_entity.type
_entity.pdbx_description
1 polymer ?
#
loop_
_entity_poly.entity_id
_entity_poly.type
_entity_poly.pdbx_seq_one_letter_code
_entity_poly.pdbx_strand_id
1 'polypeptide(L)'
;MQYFFPKSSSPPDEGLLFHRIENLWHVGAGLFRKQLGQVYELQSRILHAWIQERRMLIHLRRALVYKPGVPASEMGDRLLAMNDIRIIRLKWKNMGSAEGLSSEDLLCRSLAVLTNTEGTEYLFKDGLDRYGDGLMDFLREEDMRIFMYYKK
;
A
#
# COMPACT_ATOMS: atom_id res chain seq x y z
N MET A 1 3.51 3.35 22.75
CA MET A 1 3.64 3.21 21.28
C MET A 1 4.00 1.78 20.89
N GLN A 2 3.10 0.80 21.13
CA GLN A 2 3.36 -0.62 20.84
C GLN A 2 2.50 -1.17 19.68
N TYR A 3 1.74 -0.29 19.02
CA TYR A 3 0.75 -0.66 18.00
C TYR A 3 1.27 -0.62 16.55
N PHE A 4 2.46 -0.04 16.32
CA PHE A 4 3.05 0.07 14.97
C PHE A 4 4.23 -0.89 14.72
N PHE A 5 4.71 -1.60 15.74
CA PHE A 5 5.79 -2.57 15.64
C PHE A 5 5.31 -3.93 16.15
N PRO A 6 4.58 -4.70 15.32
CA PRO A 6 4.25 -6.09 15.62
C PRO A 6 5.53 -6.87 15.97
N LYS A 7 5.50 -7.65 17.05
CA LYS A 7 6.53 -8.67 17.28
C LYS A 7 6.49 -9.64 16.09
N SER A 8 7.62 -10.18 15.65
CA SER A 8 7.68 -11.13 14.53
C SER A 8 6.76 -12.36 14.72
N SER A 9 6.37 -12.65 15.97
CA SER A 9 5.43 -13.71 16.34
C SER A 9 3.95 -13.35 16.25
N SER A 10 3.59 -12.08 16.01
CA SER A 10 2.21 -11.59 15.91
C SER A 10 2.14 -10.44 14.91
N PRO A 11 2.19 -10.73 13.60
CA PRO A 11 2.02 -9.70 12.59
C PRO A 11 0.69 -8.96 12.80
N PRO A 12 0.61 -7.66 12.50
CA PRO A 12 -0.60 -6.90 12.66
C PRO A 12 -1.59 -7.35 11.59
N ASP A 13 -2.88 -7.34 11.91
CA ASP A 13 -3.90 -7.54 10.89
C ASP A 13 -3.91 -6.33 9.96
N GLU A 14 -3.15 -6.42 8.87
CA GLU A 14 -3.02 -5.37 7.88
C GLU A 14 -4.38 -5.03 7.25
N GLY A 15 -5.29 -5.99 7.10
CA GLY A 15 -6.63 -5.75 6.58
C GLY A 15 -7.44 -4.83 7.50
N LEU A 16 -7.43 -5.13 8.80
CA LEU A 16 -8.05 -4.30 9.82
C LEU A 16 -7.38 -2.93 9.93
N LEU A 17 -6.04 -2.87 9.84
CA LEU A 17 -5.29 -1.62 9.87
C LEU A 17 -5.73 -0.67 8.74
N PHE A 18 -5.72 -1.15 7.50
CA PHE A 18 -6.10 -0.33 6.35
C PHE A 18 -7.57 0.10 6.39
N HIS A 19 -8.46 -0.78 6.87
CA HIS A 19 -9.85 -0.42 7.11
C HIS A 19 -9.98 0.71 8.15
N ARG A 20 -9.22 0.65 9.25
CA ARG A 20 -9.21 1.71 10.26
C ARG A 20 -8.67 3.03 9.73
N ILE A 21 -7.61 3.01 8.92
CA ILE A 21 -7.05 4.21 8.29
C ILE A 21 -8.11 4.89 7.40
N GLU A 22 -8.77 4.14 6.51
CA GLU A 22 -9.84 4.70 5.67
C GLU A 22 -10.99 5.26 6.50
N ASN A 23 -11.42 4.54 7.54
CA ASN A 23 -12.52 4.98 8.39
C ASN A 23 -12.17 6.26 9.14
N LEU A 24 -10.95 6.35 9.70
CA LEU A 24 -10.46 7.57 10.36
C LEU A 24 -10.42 8.75 9.39
N TRP A 25 -9.92 8.53 8.18
CA TRP A 25 -9.89 9.58 7.14
C TRP A 25 -11.30 10.06 6.78
N HIS A 26 -12.24 9.14 6.59
CA HIS A 26 -13.63 9.44 6.24
C HIS A 26 -14.37 10.17 7.37
N VAL A 27 -14.30 9.66 8.60
CA VAL A 27 -14.95 10.27 9.77
C VAL A 27 -14.32 11.65 10.09
N GLY A 28 -13.01 11.78 9.93
CA GLY A 28 -12.28 13.02 10.14
C GLY A 28 -12.34 14.03 8.98
N ALA A 29 -13.05 13.74 7.89
CA ALA A 29 -13.02 14.52 6.66
C ALA A 29 -13.25 16.03 6.87
N GLY A 30 -14.17 16.40 7.77
CA GLY A 30 -14.44 17.81 8.08
C GLY A 30 -13.27 18.54 8.75
N LEU A 31 -12.53 17.84 9.62
CA LEU A 31 -11.33 18.39 10.28
C LEU A 31 -10.17 18.46 9.28
N PHE A 32 -9.91 17.36 8.57
CA PHE A 32 -8.81 17.27 7.61
C PHE A 32 -8.96 18.25 6.44
N ARG A 33 -10.19 18.49 5.94
CA ARG A 33 -10.44 19.53 4.94
C ARG A 33 -10.07 20.93 5.41
N LYS A 34 -10.34 21.27 6.68
CA LYS A 34 -9.96 22.58 7.25
C LYS A 34 -8.45 22.72 7.38
N GLN A 35 -7.76 21.65 7.76
CA GLN A 35 -6.32 21.65 7.99
C GLN A 35 -5.51 21.61 6.70
N LEU A 36 -5.94 20.79 5.73
CA LEU A 36 -5.23 20.54 4.48
C LEU A 36 -5.71 21.45 3.34
N GLY A 37 -6.87 22.11 3.49
CA GLY A 37 -7.39 23.04 2.50
C GLY A 37 -7.59 22.41 1.13
N GLN A 38 -7.07 23.05 0.08
CA GLN A 38 -7.28 22.65 -1.31
C GLN A 38 -6.59 21.33 -1.69
N VAL A 39 -5.55 20.91 -0.96
CA VAL A 39 -4.85 19.65 -1.25
C VAL A 39 -5.54 18.42 -0.69
N TYR A 40 -6.56 18.59 0.17
CA TYR A 40 -7.29 17.49 0.81
C TYR A 40 -7.84 16.46 -0.20
N GLU A 41 -8.46 16.91 -1.29
CA GLU A 41 -9.10 16.00 -2.26
C GLU A 41 -8.04 15.19 -3.03
N LEU A 42 -6.90 15.82 -3.35
CA LEU A 42 -5.77 15.12 -3.98
C LEU A 42 -5.14 14.12 -3.00
N GLN A 43 -4.87 14.54 -1.77
CA GLN A 43 -4.34 13.68 -0.71
C GLN A 43 -5.27 12.51 -0.40
N SER A 44 -6.58 12.75 -0.38
CA SER A 44 -7.59 11.70 -0.25
C SER A 44 -7.45 10.69 -1.37
N ARG A 45 -7.41 11.12 -2.63
CA ARG A 45 -7.27 10.21 -3.77
C ARG A 45 -5.97 9.39 -3.72
N ILE A 46 -4.86 10.02 -3.36
CA ILE A 46 -3.57 9.35 -3.20
C ILE A 46 -3.65 8.30 -2.08
N LEU A 47 -4.20 8.67 -0.92
CA LEU A 47 -4.34 7.77 0.23
C LEU A 47 -5.17 6.54 -0.12
N HIS A 48 -6.36 6.71 -0.73
CA HIS A 48 -7.21 5.58 -1.10
C HIS A 48 -6.55 4.68 -2.15
N ALA A 49 -5.88 5.26 -3.15
CA ALA A 49 -5.18 4.48 -4.17
C ALA A 49 -3.99 3.69 -3.59
N TRP A 50 -3.24 4.30 -2.67
CA TRP A 50 -2.20 3.60 -1.92
C TRP A 50 -2.78 2.47 -1.07
N ILE A 51 -3.86 2.70 -0.31
CA ILE A 51 -4.52 1.64 0.49
C ILE A 51 -5.00 0.49 -0.41
N GLN A 52 -5.54 0.80 -1.59
CA GLN A 52 -5.95 -0.21 -2.56
C GLN A 52 -4.76 -1.05 -3.05
N GLU A 53 -3.63 -0.44 -3.41
CA GLU A 53 -2.38 -1.15 -3.76
C GLU A 53 -1.98 -2.11 -2.63
N ARG A 54 -2.02 -1.62 -1.38
CA ARG A 54 -1.66 -2.42 -0.20
C ARG A 54 -2.54 -3.64 -0.04
N ARG A 55 -3.87 -3.49 -0.16
CA ARG A 55 -4.82 -4.60 -0.06
C ARG A 55 -4.59 -5.66 -1.14
N MET A 56 -4.37 -5.23 -2.38
CA MET A 56 -4.11 -6.15 -3.49
C MET A 56 -2.82 -6.93 -3.30
N LEU A 57 -1.76 -6.26 -2.83
CA LEU A 57 -0.51 -6.96 -2.53
C LEU A 57 -0.68 -8.00 -1.42
N ILE A 58 -1.39 -7.67 -0.34
CA ILE A 58 -1.62 -8.60 0.76
C ILE A 58 -2.38 -9.83 0.26
N HIS A 59 -3.40 -9.61 -0.57
CA HIS A 59 -4.16 -10.69 -1.18
C HIS A 59 -3.25 -11.59 -2.04
N LEU A 60 -2.40 -10.99 -2.88
CA LEU A 60 -1.44 -11.72 -3.71
C LEU A 60 -0.43 -12.50 -2.87
N ARG A 61 0.14 -11.89 -1.84
CA ARG A 61 1.09 -12.54 -0.90
C ARG A 61 0.45 -13.76 -0.23
N ARG A 62 -0.78 -13.61 0.28
CA ARG A 62 -1.53 -14.72 0.87
C ARG A 62 -1.75 -15.82 -0.15
N ALA A 63 -2.20 -15.49 -1.36
CA ALA A 63 -2.44 -16.46 -2.42
C ALA A 63 -1.18 -17.28 -2.78
N LEU A 64 -0.01 -16.62 -2.83
CA LEU A 64 1.26 -17.28 -3.11
C LEU A 64 1.73 -18.18 -1.96
N VAL A 65 1.54 -17.76 -0.70
CA VAL A 65 1.87 -18.59 0.48
C VAL A 65 0.99 -19.84 0.56
N TYR A 66 -0.32 -19.70 0.33
CA TYR A 66 -1.25 -20.83 0.45
C TYR A 66 -1.25 -21.77 -0.77
N LYS A 67 -0.91 -21.25 -1.95
CA LYS A 67 -0.84 -22.01 -3.20
C LYS A 67 0.40 -21.59 -3.99
N PRO A 68 1.62 -22.04 -3.66
CA PRO A 68 2.81 -21.61 -4.39
C PRO A 68 2.79 -22.06 -5.86
N GLY A 69 2.36 -23.29 -6.14
CA GLY A 69 2.17 -23.80 -7.51
C GLY A 69 0.73 -23.63 -8.00
N VAL A 70 0.57 -23.26 -9.29
CA VAL A 70 -0.72 -23.25 -9.99
C VAL A 70 -0.61 -23.93 -11.35
N PRO A 71 -1.71 -24.52 -11.84
CA PRO A 71 -1.79 -24.96 -13.24
C PRO A 71 -1.60 -23.76 -14.18
N ALA A 72 -1.09 -24.03 -15.39
CA ALA A 72 -0.84 -22.99 -16.39
C ALA A 72 -2.07 -22.13 -16.74
N SER A 73 -3.28 -22.68 -16.57
CA SER A 73 -4.55 -21.95 -16.74
C SER A 73 -4.77 -20.84 -15.71
N GLU A 74 -4.27 -21.01 -14.49
CA GLU A 74 -4.43 -20.04 -13.37
C GLU A 74 -3.19 -19.13 -13.21
N MET A 75 -2.13 -19.38 -13.99
CA MET A 75 -0.95 -18.53 -14.08
C MET A 75 -1.30 -17.13 -14.61
N GLY A 76 -2.20 -17.05 -15.60
CA GLY A 76 -2.65 -15.79 -16.19
C GLY A 76 -3.22 -14.84 -15.14
N ASP A 77 -4.06 -15.36 -14.24
CA ASP A 77 -4.71 -14.57 -13.19
C ASP A 77 -3.70 -13.96 -12.21
N ARG A 78 -2.60 -14.66 -11.91
CA ARG A 78 -1.52 -14.13 -11.06
C ARG A 78 -0.76 -13.00 -11.73
N LEU A 79 -0.42 -13.18 -13.01
CA LEU A 79 0.27 -12.16 -13.79
C LEU A 79 -0.59 -10.91 -13.96
N LEU A 80 -1.89 -11.08 -14.18
CA LEU A 80 -2.86 -9.98 -14.21
C LEU A 80 -2.89 -9.25 -12.86
N ALA A 81 -3.03 -9.97 -11.75
CA ALA A 81 -3.03 -9.35 -10.42
C ALA A 81 -1.74 -8.57 -10.10
N MET A 82 -0.57 -9.11 -10.49
CA MET A 82 0.70 -8.41 -10.38
C MET A 82 0.76 -7.14 -11.25
N ASN A 83 0.22 -7.21 -12.46
CA ASN A 83 0.16 -6.09 -13.38
C ASN A 83 -0.75 -4.98 -12.82
N ASP A 84 -1.91 -5.33 -12.30
CA ASP A 84 -2.85 -4.39 -11.69
C ASP A 84 -2.22 -3.63 -10.51
N ILE A 85 -1.46 -4.33 -9.66
CA ILE A 85 -0.70 -3.70 -8.57
C ILE A 85 0.30 -2.66 -9.13
N ARG A 86 1.05 -3.02 -10.18
CA ARG A 86 2.01 -2.11 -10.83
C ARG A 86 1.31 -0.90 -11.44
N ILE A 87 0.16 -1.08 -12.09
CA ILE A 87 -0.64 -0.01 -12.67
C ILE A 87 -1.12 0.95 -11.57
N ILE A 88 -1.68 0.43 -10.48
CA ILE A 88 -2.16 1.26 -9.37
C ILE A 88 -1.00 2.04 -8.75
N ARG A 89 0.15 1.38 -8.54
CA ARG A 89 1.36 2.03 -8.03
C ARG A 89 1.80 3.20 -8.89
N LEU A 90 1.92 2.97 -10.20
CA LEU A 90 2.27 4.02 -11.16
C LEU A 90 1.22 5.13 -11.16
N LYS A 91 -0.06 4.80 -11.08
CA LYS A 91 -1.14 5.77 -11.07
C LYS A 91 -1.02 6.71 -9.87
N TRP A 92 -0.93 6.19 -8.65
CA TRP A 92 -0.92 7.04 -7.45
C TRP A 92 0.39 7.80 -7.29
N LYS A 93 1.54 7.23 -7.68
CA LYS A 93 2.82 7.96 -7.69
C LYS A 93 2.83 9.15 -8.66
N ASN A 94 1.97 9.11 -9.70
CA ASN A 94 1.83 10.15 -10.70
C ASN A 94 0.53 10.96 -10.57
N MET A 95 -0.22 10.85 -9.46
CA MET A 95 -1.49 11.58 -9.29
C MET A 95 -1.32 13.10 -9.17
N GLY A 96 -0.08 13.57 -8.99
CA GLY A 96 0.29 14.96 -9.14
C GLY A 96 1.26 15.42 -8.07
N SER A 97 1.78 16.63 -8.28
CA SER A 97 2.47 17.42 -7.27
C SER A 97 1.59 18.61 -6.87
N ALA A 98 1.57 18.91 -5.59
CA ALA A 98 0.95 20.12 -5.06
C ALA A 98 1.92 20.77 -4.08
N GLU A 99 2.01 22.11 -4.09
CA GLU A 99 2.92 22.85 -3.21
C GLU A 99 4.41 22.44 -3.37
N GLY A 100 4.80 21.94 -4.55
CA GLY A 100 6.15 21.42 -4.79
C GLY A 100 6.43 20.04 -4.17
N LEU A 101 5.43 19.41 -3.54
CA LEU A 101 5.52 18.08 -2.93
C LEU A 101 5.17 16.99 -3.94
N SER A 102 5.88 15.86 -3.88
CA SER A 102 5.54 14.66 -4.65
C SER A 102 4.28 13.98 -4.10
N SER A 103 3.68 13.06 -4.86
CA SER A 103 2.56 12.25 -4.36
C SER A 103 2.92 11.44 -3.10
N GLU A 104 4.19 11.04 -2.95
CA GLU A 104 4.69 10.34 -1.76
C GLU A 104 4.78 11.27 -0.54
N ASP A 105 5.27 12.50 -0.74
CA ASP A 105 5.32 13.49 0.33
C ASP A 105 3.90 13.87 0.78
N LEU A 106 2.97 14.00 -0.16
CA LEU A 106 1.55 14.24 0.11
C LEU A 106 0.91 13.08 0.89
N LEU A 107 1.26 11.83 0.57
CA LEU A 107 0.84 10.65 1.33
C LEU A 107 1.42 10.67 2.76
N CYS A 108 2.71 10.95 2.92
CA CYS A 108 3.37 11.01 4.23
C CYS A 108 2.75 12.09 5.11
N ARG A 109 2.47 13.27 4.54
CA ARG A 109 1.75 14.35 5.22
C ARG A 109 0.33 13.93 5.62
N SER A 110 -0.37 13.18 4.77
CA SER A 110 -1.71 12.66 5.08
C SER A 110 -1.68 11.69 6.28
N LEU A 111 -0.68 10.81 6.32
CA LEU A 111 -0.48 9.88 7.43
C LEU A 111 -0.12 10.62 8.73
N ALA A 112 0.79 11.59 8.66
CA ALA A 112 1.17 12.41 9.81
C ALA A 112 -0.02 13.18 10.40
N VAL A 113 -0.88 13.76 9.55
CA VAL A 113 -2.12 14.42 9.99
C VAL A 113 -3.09 13.42 10.60
N LEU A 114 -3.27 12.26 9.98
CA LEU A 114 -4.16 11.21 10.49
C LEU A 114 -3.70 10.68 11.86
N THR A 115 -2.40 10.64 12.12
CA THR A 115 -1.83 10.21 13.40
C THR A 115 -1.61 11.35 14.38
N ASN A 116 -1.92 12.59 14.02
CA ASN A 116 -1.65 13.80 14.82
C ASN A 116 -0.17 13.87 15.25
N THR A 117 0.70 13.63 14.27
CA THR A 117 2.17 13.67 14.40
C THR A 117 2.77 14.51 13.28
N GLU A 118 2.19 15.68 13.01
CA GLU A 118 2.75 16.62 12.04
C GLU A 118 4.21 16.96 12.38
N GLY A 119 5.07 17.10 11.37
CA GLY A 119 6.51 17.27 11.55
C GLY A 119 7.29 15.96 11.63
N THR A 120 6.62 14.80 11.56
CA THR A 120 7.26 13.47 11.52
C THR A 120 7.14 12.76 10.16
N GLU A 121 6.85 13.51 9.09
CA GLU A 121 6.64 12.99 7.74
C GLU A 121 7.83 12.17 7.23
N TYR A 122 9.05 12.54 7.65
CA TYR A 122 10.28 11.82 7.31
C TYR A 122 10.28 10.36 7.80
N LEU A 123 9.62 10.05 8.93
CA LEU A 123 9.50 8.67 9.43
C LEU A 123 8.61 7.84 8.50
N PHE A 124 7.52 8.43 8.00
CA PHE A 124 6.66 7.79 7.03
C PHE A 124 7.37 7.59 5.69
N LYS A 125 8.19 8.56 5.28
CA LYS A 125 9.00 8.48 4.06
C LYS A 125 10.03 7.36 4.12
N ASP A 126 10.82 7.29 5.20
CA ASP A 126 11.76 6.19 5.46
C ASP A 126 11.06 4.82 5.51
N GLY A 127 9.85 4.77 6.11
CA GLY A 127 9.00 3.58 6.06
C GLY A 127 8.55 3.20 4.66
N LEU A 128 8.18 4.18 3.83
CA LEU A 128 7.70 3.98 2.46
C LEU A 128 8.83 3.52 1.53
N ASP A 129 10.04 4.07 1.70
CA ASP A 129 11.24 3.73 0.92
C ASP A 129 11.67 2.29 1.20
N ARG A 130 11.85 1.90 2.48
CA ARG A 130 12.16 0.51 2.86
C ARG A 130 11.14 -0.49 2.33
N TYR A 131 9.87 -0.08 2.29
CA TYR A 131 8.82 -0.92 1.73
C TYR A 131 8.87 -0.98 0.20
N GLY A 132 9.21 0.12 -0.46
CA GLY A 132 9.35 0.18 -1.91
C GLY A 132 10.36 -0.83 -2.43
N ASP A 133 11.50 -0.95 -1.74
CA ASP A 133 12.54 -1.94 -2.05
C ASP A 133 12.01 -3.36 -1.86
N GLY A 134 11.42 -3.67 -0.70
CA GLY A 134 10.88 -5.01 -0.42
C GLY A 134 9.70 -5.44 -1.31
N LEU A 135 8.90 -4.50 -1.85
CA LEU A 135 7.88 -4.83 -2.87
C LEU A 135 8.53 -5.19 -4.21
N MET A 136 9.52 -4.42 -4.64
CA MET A 136 10.19 -4.66 -5.92
C MET A 136 11.00 -5.96 -5.86
N ASP A 137 11.62 -6.25 -4.73
CA ASP A 137 12.32 -7.50 -4.49
C ASP A 137 11.34 -8.68 -4.48
N PHE A 138 10.20 -8.56 -3.78
CA PHE A 138 9.13 -9.56 -3.85
C PHE A 138 8.58 -9.77 -5.28
N LEU A 139 8.49 -8.70 -6.08
CA LEU A 139 8.07 -8.77 -7.48
C LEU A 139 9.18 -9.28 -8.43
N ARG A 140 10.43 -9.41 -7.96
CA ARG A 140 11.62 -9.82 -8.72
C ARG A 140 12.21 -11.16 -8.27
N GLU A 141 11.92 -11.61 -7.04
CA GLU A 141 12.49 -12.82 -6.45
C GLU A 141 12.19 -14.06 -7.30
N GLU A 142 13.20 -14.94 -7.40
CA GLU A 142 13.12 -16.24 -8.07
C GLU A 142 12.06 -17.18 -7.45
N ASP A 143 11.54 -16.87 -6.26
CA ASP A 143 10.39 -17.55 -5.63
C ASP A 143 9.04 -17.23 -6.29
N MET A 144 9.01 -16.31 -7.26
CA MET A 144 7.95 -16.24 -8.28
C MET A 144 8.23 -17.12 -9.50
N ARG A 145 9.13 -18.11 -9.40
CA ARG A 145 9.03 -19.31 -10.23
C ARG A 145 7.73 -19.99 -9.86
N ILE A 146 6.65 -19.57 -10.50
CA ILE A 146 5.37 -20.24 -10.40
C ILE A 146 5.60 -21.65 -10.96
N PHE A 147 5.72 -22.61 -10.05
CA PHE A 147 5.98 -24.00 -10.38
C PHE A 147 4.77 -24.53 -11.16
N MET A 148 4.96 -24.63 -12.47
CA MET A 148 3.98 -25.19 -13.38
C MET A 148 4.02 -26.70 -13.24
N TYR A 149 2.93 -27.29 -12.76
CA TYR A 149 2.75 -28.74 -12.79
C TYR A 149 1.83 -29.10 -13.96
N TYR A 150 2.29 -30.02 -14.81
CA TYR A 150 1.43 -30.65 -15.80
C TYR A 150 0.52 -31.64 -15.08
N LYS A 151 -0.80 -31.43 -15.15
CA LYS A 151 -1.76 -32.49 -14.83
C LYS A 151 -1.51 -33.62 -15.84
N LYS A 152 -1.14 -34.80 -15.35
CA LYS A 152 -1.27 -36.04 -16.12
C LYS A 152 -2.74 -36.39 -16.32
#